data_AF-A0A1W1YNH6-F1
#
_entry.id   AF-A0A1W1YNH6-F1
#
_cell.length_a   1.000
_cell.length_b   1.000
_cell.length_c   1.000
_cell.angle_alpha   90.00
_cell.angle_beta   90.00
_cell.angle_gamma   90.00
#
_symmetry.space_group_name_H-M   'P 1'
#
loop_
_entity.id
_entity.type
_entity.pdbx_description
1 polymer ?
#
loop_
_entity_poly.entity_id
_entity_poly.type
_entity_poly.pdbx_seq_one_letter_code
_entity_poly.pdbx_strand_id
1 'polypeptide(L)'
;MNWLESLEELIDKETLDKYNKIFYLNSIVAIPETQIDEIVEDNKLSQLLSQEEPDATTDILDFFLLENEVVRDVMIILSPHELMEDESFFKTYPNIEEDFSNLDSLEQIK
;
A
#
# COMPACT_ATOMS: atom_id res chain seq x y z
N MET A 1 -2.38 -15.47 2.03
CA MET A 1 -3.27 -14.42 2.57
C MET A 1 -4.00 -13.83 1.38
N ASN A 2 -5.29 -13.51 1.49
CA ASN A 2 -6.03 -12.91 0.40
C ASN A 2 -6.08 -11.40 0.63
N TRP A 3 -5.18 -10.66 0.00
CA TRP A 3 -5.05 -9.21 0.19
C TRP A 3 -6.34 -8.45 -0.14
N LEU A 4 -7.14 -8.94 -1.09
CA LEU A 4 -8.41 -8.33 -1.43
C LEU A 4 -9.41 -8.46 -0.28
N GLU A 5 -9.42 -9.60 0.43
CA GLU A 5 -10.28 -9.79 1.62
C GLU A 5 -9.89 -8.81 2.72
N SER A 6 -8.59 -8.64 3.02
CA SER A 6 -8.12 -7.63 3.99
C SER A 6 -8.60 -6.22 3.62
N LEU A 7 -8.47 -5.83 2.34
CA LEU A 7 -8.95 -4.52 1.89
C LEU A 7 -10.47 -4.39 2.02
N GLU A 8 -11.25 -5.43 1.71
CA GLU A 8 -12.72 -5.42 1.83
C GLU A 8 -13.21 -5.37 3.29
N GLU A 9 -12.39 -5.80 4.25
CA GLU A 9 -12.66 -5.65 5.69
C GLU A 9 -12.40 -4.22 6.19
N LEU A 10 -11.40 -3.55 5.62
CA LEU A 10 -10.96 -2.22 6.05
C LEU A 10 -11.66 -1.07 5.31
N ILE A 11 -11.99 -1.29 4.04
CA ILE A 11 -12.53 -0.29 3.13
C ILE A 11 -13.88 -0.75 2.60
N ASP A 12 -14.85 0.16 2.57
CA ASP A 12 -16.17 -0.16 2.04
C ASP A 12 -16.09 -0.60 0.58
N LYS A 13 -16.88 -1.62 0.25
CA LYS A 13 -16.89 -2.22 -1.09
C LYS A 13 -17.22 -1.22 -2.20
N GLU A 14 -18.09 -0.25 -1.94
CA GLU A 14 -18.46 0.76 -2.94
C GLU A 14 -17.27 1.63 -3.33
N THR A 15 -16.36 1.89 -2.40
CA THR A 15 -15.10 2.60 -2.66
C THR A 15 -14.13 1.73 -3.45
N LEU A 16 -13.91 0.47 -3.06
CA LEU A 16 -13.03 -0.44 -3.79
C LEU A 16 -13.52 -0.75 -5.20
N ASP A 17 -14.83 -0.75 -5.44
CA ASP A 17 -15.44 -0.97 -6.76
C ASP A 17 -15.27 0.21 -7.73
N LYS A 18 -14.79 1.37 -7.26
CA LYS A 18 -14.37 2.47 -8.15
C LYS A 18 -13.04 2.19 -8.85
N TYR A 19 -12.28 1.23 -8.36
CA TYR A 19 -10.99 0.84 -8.91
C TYR A 19 -11.14 -0.45 -9.73
N ASN A 20 -10.71 -0.38 -10.99
CA ASN A 20 -10.77 -1.49 -11.94
C ASN A 20 -9.65 -2.50 -11.69
N LYS A 21 -8.53 -2.05 -11.15
CA LYS A 21 -7.37 -2.88 -10.82
C LYS A 21 -6.84 -2.49 -9.47
N ILE A 22 -6.38 -3.49 -8.72
CA ILE A 22 -5.67 -3.29 -7.47
C ILE A 22 -4.42 -4.16 -7.51
N PHE A 23 -3.27 -3.54 -7.22
CA PHE A 23 -2.00 -4.23 -7.11
C PHE A 23 -1.48 -4.10 -5.69
N TYR A 24 -1.06 -5.21 -5.10
CA TYR A 24 -0.18 -5.18 -3.95
C TYR A 24 1.25 -4.87 -4.45
N LEU A 25 1.91 -3.90 -3.83
CA LEU A 25 3.22 -3.40 -4.24
C LEU A 25 4.35 -4.05 -3.44
N ASN A 26 4.38 -3.81 -2.13
CA ASN A 26 5.28 -4.45 -1.16
C ASN A 26 4.86 -4.05 0.28
N SER A 27 5.49 -4.68 1.27
CA SER A 27 5.46 -4.26 2.68
C SER A 27 6.81 -3.70 3.10
N ILE A 28 6.82 -2.74 4.02
CA ILE A 28 8.03 -2.25 4.68
C ILE A 28 7.81 -2.13 6.19
N VAL A 29 8.88 -1.99 6.96
CA VAL A 29 8.79 -1.59 8.36
C VAL A 29 8.10 -0.22 8.47
N ALA A 30 7.20 -0.07 9.44
CA ALA A 30 6.47 1.17 9.64
C ALA A 30 7.41 2.35 9.91
N ILE A 31 7.24 3.40 9.10
CA ILE A 31 7.97 4.67 9.22
C ILE A 31 6.98 5.82 9.49
N PRO A 32 7.45 6.94 10.07
CA PRO A 32 6.59 8.09 10.34
C PRO A 32 5.91 8.62 9.08
N GLU A 33 4.65 9.03 9.20
CA GLU A 33 3.85 9.60 8.09
C GLU A 33 4.58 10.73 7.35
N THR A 34 5.29 11.60 8.09
CA THR A 34 6.05 12.72 7.50
C THR A 34 7.16 12.24 6.56
N GLN A 35 7.79 11.09 6.83
CA GLN A 35 8.80 10.53 5.94
C GLN A 35 8.17 9.95 4.68
N ILE A 36 6.99 9.33 4.80
CA ILE A 36 6.24 8.82 3.64
C ILE A 36 5.81 9.99 2.75
N ASP A 37 5.31 11.07 3.35
CA ASP A 37 4.95 12.30 2.64
C ASP A 37 6.14 12.83 1.82
N GLU A 38 7.31 12.97 2.44
CA GLU A 38 8.53 13.42 1.74
C GLU A 38 8.94 12.47 0.59
N ILE A 39 8.85 11.15 0.80
CA ILE A 39 9.23 10.15 -0.21
C ILE A 39 8.28 10.19 -1.42
N VAL A 40 6.99 10.32 -1.17
CA VAL A 40 5.96 10.43 -2.22
C VAL A 40 6.11 11.76 -2.97
N GLU A 41 6.30 12.88 -2.26
CA GLU A 41 6.55 14.19 -2.89
C GLU A 41 7.80 14.18 -3.77
N ASP A 42 8.84 13.46 -3.35
CA ASP A 42 10.09 13.29 -4.09
C ASP A 42 10.01 12.27 -5.25
N ASN A 43 8.89 11.58 -5.45
CA ASN A 43 8.72 10.47 -6.40
C ASN A 43 9.77 9.36 -6.22
N LYS A 44 9.98 8.93 -4.97
CA LYS A 44 10.96 7.89 -4.61
C LYS A 44 10.32 6.65 -3.96
N LEU A 45 8.99 6.53 -3.99
CA LEU A 45 8.31 5.42 -3.34
C LEU A 45 8.69 4.07 -3.98
N SER A 46 8.73 4.01 -5.31
CA SER A 46 9.16 2.81 -6.06
C SER A 46 10.56 2.35 -5.64
N GLN A 47 11.48 3.30 -5.44
CA GLN A 47 12.83 3.01 -4.97
C GLN A 47 12.80 2.43 -3.54
N LEU A 48 12.08 3.07 -2.62
CA LEU A 48 11.93 2.59 -1.23
C LEU A 48 11.42 1.15 -1.20
N LEU A 49 10.32 0.88 -1.90
CA LEU A 49 9.66 -0.42 -1.92
C LEU A 49 10.53 -1.52 -2.56
N SER A 50 11.54 -1.17 -3.37
CA SER A 50 12.48 -2.14 -3.94
C SER A 50 13.68 -2.45 -3.05
N GLN A 51 13.93 -1.65 -2.02
CA GLN A 51 15.13 -1.74 -1.18
C GLN A 51 14.82 -2.23 0.24
N GLU A 52 13.62 -1.94 0.72
CA GLU A 52 13.19 -2.30 2.07
C GLU A 52 12.48 -3.67 2.09
N GLU A 53 12.71 -4.41 3.16
CA GLU A 53 12.02 -5.66 3.45
C GLU A 53 11.23 -5.52 4.77
N PRO A 54 10.08 -6.19 4.90
CA PRO A 54 9.35 -6.20 6.16
C PRO A 54 10.10 -6.98 7.24
N ASP A 55 10.07 -6.48 8.48
CA ASP A 55 10.57 -7.18 9.66
C ASP A 55 9.39 -7.77 10.44
N ALA A 56 9.45 -9.06 10.75
CA ALA A 56 8.41 -9.77 11.49
C ALA A 56 8.30 -9.36 12.98
N THR A 57 9.15 -8.44 13.46
CA THR A 57 9.20 -7.99 14.86
C THR A 57 8.70 -6.55 15.07
N THR A 58 8.30 -5.88 13.99
CA THR A 58 7.85 -4.49 14.01
C THR A 58 6.56 -4.33 13.23
N ASP A 59 5.84 -3.24 13.49
CA ASP A 59 4.69 -2.88 12.67
C ASP A 59 5.13 -2.71 11.21
N ILE A 60 4.25 -3.08 10.29
CA ILE A 60 4.51 -3.00 8.86
C ILE A 60 3.49 -2.11 8.17
N LEU A 61 3.91 -1.50 7.06
CA LEU A 61 3.06 -0.75 6.16
C LEU A 61 2.95 -1.51 4.85
N ASP A 62 1.73 -1.87 4.47
CA ASP A 62 1.39 -2.58 3.24
C ASP A 62 0.92 -1.57 2.19
N PHE A 63 1.55 -1.61 1.01
CA PHE A 63 1.30 -0.65 -0.06
C PHE A 63 0.49 -1.27 -1.19
N PHE A 64 -0.56 -0.57 -1.61
CA PHE A 64 -1.45 -0.97 -2.68
C PHE A 64 -1.57 0.13 -3.72
N LEU A 65 -1.44 -0.22 -5.00
CA LEU A 65 -1.76 0.66 -6.12
C LEU A 65 -3.18 0.40 -6.59
N LEU A 66 -4.01 1.44 -6.57
CA LEU A 66 -5.41 1.43 -6.95
C LEU A 66 -5.57 2.17 -8.28
N GLU A 67 -6.04 1.48 -9.32
CA GLU A 67 -6.15 2.07 -10.67
C GLU A 67 -7.56 1.98 -11.24
N ASN A 68 -8.01 3.06 -11.89
CA ASN A 68 -9.07 3.03 -12.89
C ASN A 68 -8.65 3.86 -14.12
N GLU A 69 -9.56 4.14 -15.04
CA GLU A 69 -9.22 4.86 -16.28
C GLU A 69 -8.73 6.31 -16.06
N VAL A 70 -8.99 6.89 -14.89
CA VAL A 70 -8.78 8.32 -14.59
C VAL A 70 -7.90 8.54 -13.36
N VAL A 71 -7.82 7.54 -12.47
CA VAL A 71 -7.25 7.65 -11.13
C VAL A 71 -6.19 6.57 -10.94
N ARG A 72 -5.08 6.95 -10.31
CA ARG A 72 -3.97 6.07 -9.92
C ARG A 72 -3.49 6.49 -8.54
N ASP A 73 -3.94 5.79 -7.52
CA ASP A 73 -3.69 6.14 -6.13
C ASP A 73 -2.84 5.07 -5.44
N VAL A 74 -2.07 5.47 -4.44
CA VAL A 74 -1.41 4.53 -3.53
C VAL A 74 -2.14 4.56 -2.19
N MET A 75 -2.64 3.41 -1.75
CA MET A 75 -3.21 3.21 -0.42
C MET A 75 -2.23 2.46 0.46
N ILE A 76 -2.18 2.84 1.73
CA ILE A 76 -1.32 2.24 2.73
C ILE A 76 -2.19 1.71 3.86
N ILE A 77 -1.95 0.46 4.25
CA ILE A 77 -2.52 -0.19 5.42
C ILE A 77 -1.43 -0.36 6.46
N LEU A 78 -1.73 -0.07 7.71
CA LEU A 78 -0.88 -0.38 8.85
C LEU A 78 -1.28 -1.74 9.40
N SER A 79 -0.32 -2.65 9.46
CA SER A 79 -0.49 -3.99 10.02
C SER A 79 0.41 -4.09 11.26
N PRO A 80 -0.17 -3.99 12.47
CA PRO A 80 0.58 -4.03 13.72
C PRO A 80 1.30 -5.37 13.92
N HIS A 81 2.47 -5.34 14.56
CA HIS A 81 3.15 -6.57 14.99
C HIS A 81 2.37 -7.29 16.11
N GLU A 82 1.76 -6.51 16.99
CA GLU A 82 1.03 -7.07 18.13
C GLU A 82 -0.22 -7.82 17.65
N LEU A 83 -0.24 -9.14 17.85
CA LEU A 83 -1.34 -10.05 17.44
C LEU A 83 -2.74 -9.70 18.00
N MET A 84 -2.84 -8.75 18.92
CA MET A 84 -4.10 -8.28 19.52
C MET A 84 -4.64 -7.02 18.86
N GLU A 85 -3.84 -6.35 18.02
CA GLU A 85 -4.23 -5.15 17.29
C GLU A 85 -4.61 -5.52 15.86
N ASP A 86 -5.71 -4.93 15.39
CA ASP A 86 -6.23 -5.17 14.04
C ASP A 86 -5.50 -4.28 13.03
N GLU A 87 -5.45 -4.74 11.78
CA GLU A 87 -5.02 -3.92 10.64
C GLU A 87 -5.89 -2.65 10.56
N SER A 88 -5.30 -1.56 10.07
CA SER A 88 -6.03 -0.29 9.96
C SER A 88 -5.62 0.49 8.72
N PHE A 89 -6.57 1.23 8.17
CA PHE A 89 -6.29 2.19 7.12
C PHE A 89 -5.32 3.27 7.63
N PHE A 90 -4.19 3.42 6.93
CA PHE A 90 -3.20 4.42 7.25
C PHE A 90 -3.42 5.70 6.46
N LYS A 91 -3.25 5.65 5.12
CA LYS A 91 -3.35 6.84 4.25
C LYS A 91 -3.55 6.47 2.78
N THR A 92 -4.04 7.43 1.99
CA THR A 92 -4.08 7.35 0.53
C THR A 92 -3.41 8.57 -0.10
N TYR A 93 -2.52 8.33 -1.06
CA TYR A 93 -1.87 9.33 -1.89
C TYR A 93 -2.47 9.31 -3.30
N PRO A 94 -3.14 10.40 -3.73
CA PRO A 94 -3.80 10.41 -5.02
C PRO A 94 -2.85 10.78 -6.17
N ASN A 95 -3.15 10.29 -7.38
CA ASN A 95 -2.49 10.66 -8.64
C ASN A 95 -0.97 10.38 -8.68
N ILE A 96 -0.56 9.18 -8.28
CA ILE A 96 0.85 8.75 -8.31
C ILE A 96 1.30 8.47 -9.75
N GLU A 97 2.37 9.17 -10.17
CA GLU A 97 2.97 9.03 -11.50
C GLU A 97 4.12 7.99 -11.56
N GLU A 98 4.61 7.51 -10.41
CA GLU A 98 5.74 6.59 -10.34
C GLU A 98 5.50 5.23 -11.03
N ASP A 99 6.56 4.62 -11.55
CA ASP A 99 6.50 3.28 -12.15
C ASP A 99 6.88 2.20 -11.14
N PHE A 100 5.95 1.26 -10.92
CA PHE A 100 6.11 0.14 -9.98
C PHE A 100 6.31 -1.20 -10.69
N SER A 101 6.42 -1.22 -12.02
CA SER A 101 6.48 -2.47 -12.81
C SER A 101 7.70 -3.34 -12.50
N ASN A 102 8.72 -2.77 -11.83
CA ASN A 102 9.97 -3.45 -11.50
C ASN A 102 10.01 -3.98 -10.06
N LEU A 103 8.91 -3.89 -9.30
CA LEU A 103 8.85 -4.47 -7.96
C LEU A 103 8.68 -5.99 -8.04
N ASP A 104 9.55 -6.73 -7.37
CA ASP A 104 9.50 -8.20 -7.32
C ASP A 104 8.22 -8.71 -6.63
N SER A 105 7.71 -7.94 -5.67
CA SER A 105 6.49 -8.24 -4.90
C SER A 105 5.19 -7.82 -5.60
N LEU A 106 5.25 -7.25 -6.81
CA LEU A 106 4.08 -6.74 -7.52
C LEU A 106 3.09 -7.87 -7.85
N GLU A 107 1.90 -7.81 -7.26
CA GLU A 107 0.83 -8.79 -7.46
C GLU A 107 -0.48 -8.08 -7.80
N GLN A 108 -1.14 -8.44 -8.90
CA GLN A 108 -2.49 -7.98 -9.17
C GLN A 108 -3.49 -8.81 -8.37
N ILE A 109 -4.25 -8.16 -7.49
CA ILE A 109 -5.20 -8.80 -6.57
C ILE A 109 -6.68 -8.53 -6.94
N LYS A 110 -6.93 -7.56 -7.84
CA LYS A 110 -8.22 -7.30 -8.49
C LYS A 110 -8.01 -6.95 -9.95
#